data_AF-A0A1R1YQF2-F1
#
_entry.id   AF-A0A1R1YQF2-F1
#
_cell.length_a   1.000
_cell.length_b   1.000
_cell.length_c   1.000
_cell.angle_alpha   90.00
_cell.angle_beta   90.00
_cell.angle_gamma   90.00
#
_symmetry.space_group_name_H-M   'P 1'
#
loop_
_entity.id
_entity.type
_entity.pdbx_description
1 polymer ?
#
loop_
_entity_poly.entity_id
_entity_poly.type
_entity_poly.pdbx_seq_one_letter_code
_entity_poly.pdbx_strand_id
1 'polypeptide(L)'
;MFLSSSINIFSKFLATTSAKFTLTTPSLLPTQSLMQTCQQTRQMSKLKTHTGAAKRWKRVANGLYKRKQAGKQHLNSKMSPSRRRSLGKTVLSNSVQTRVLNRLLPY
;
A
#
# COMPACT_ATOMS: atom_id res chain seq x y z
N MET A 1 53.88 -10.12 36.80
CA MET A 1 55.07 -10.39 35.97
C MET A 1 54.64 -10.39 34.51
N PHE A 2 55.21 -9.44 33.77
CA PHE A 2 55.35 -9.32 32.32
C PHE A 2 54.13 -9.04 31.39
N LEU A 3 54.08 -7.77 30.98
CA LEU A 3 53.90 -7.18 29.64
C LEU A 3 52.62 -7.52 28.85
N SER A 4 51.67 -6.59 28.67
CA SER A 4 51.72 -5.33 27.90
C SER A 4 52.11 -5.50 26.44
N SER A 5 51.16 -5.23 25.53
CA SER A 5 51.41 -4.51 24.27
C SER A 5 50.07 -4.07 23.64
N SER A 6 49.55 -2.93 24.13
CA SER A 6 48.70 -2.05 23.32
C SER A 6 49.54 -1.46 22.19
N ILE A 7 49.06 -1.53 20.95
CA ILE A 7 49.60 -0.76 19.83
C ILE A 7 48.59 0.34 19.49
N ASN A 8 49.16 1.50 19.29
CA ASN A 8 48.58 2.82 19.48
C ASN A 8 48.84 3.60 18.18
N ILE A 9 48.11 4.71 18.01
CA ILE A 9 48.54 5.91 17.26
C ILE A 9 48.20 5.98 15.75
N PHE A 10 47.06 6.60 15.48
CA PHE A 10 46.95 7.94 14.86
C PHE A 10 48.16 8.45 14.05
N SER A 11 48.14 8.32 12.72
CA SER A 11 48.82 9.20 11.75
C SER A 11 48.41 8.69 10.35
N LYS A 12 47.92 9.43 9.34
CA LYS A 12 48.18 10.79 8.88
C LYS A 12 47.02 11.25 7.99
N PHE A 13 46.75 12.54 8.10
CA PHE A 13 45.87 13.37 7.28
C PHE A 13 46.65 13.88 6.04
N LEU A 14 45.94 14.02 4.91
CA LEU A 14 46.27 14.79 3.68
C LEU A 14 47.39 14.31 2.73
N ALA A 15 47.03 14.09 1.46
CA ALA A 15 47.34 15.04 0.38
C ALA A 15 46.71 14.65 -0.96
N THR A 16 46.19 15.69 -1.62
CA THR A 16 45.79 15.87 -3.03
C THR A 16 46.69 15.24 -4.09
N THR A 17 46.09 14.78 -5.20
CA THR A 17 46.44 15.24 -6.57
C THR A 17 45.44 14.72 -7.61
N SER A 18 45.09 15.60 -8.54
CA SER A 18 44.15 15.37 -9.63
C SER A 18 44.74 14.51 -10.74
N ALA A 19 43.94 13.61 -11.31
CA ALA A 19 44.13 13.14 -12.68
C ALA A 19 42.77 13.05 -13.37
N LYS A 20 42.59 13.87 -14.40
CA LYS A 20 41.45 13.86 -15.32
C LYS A 20 41.73 12.79 -16.37
N PHE A 21 40.90 11.76 -16.48
CA PHE A 21 40.91 10.85 -17.62
C PHE A 21 39.55 10.89 -18.31
N THR A 22 39.53 11.45 -19.51
CA THR A 22 38.35 11.63 -20.35
C THR A 22 38.14 10.44 -21.28
N LEU A 23 36.88 10.01 -21.34
CA LEU A 23 36.08 9.60 -22.51
C LEU A 23 36.67 8.54 -23.45
N THR A 24 36.05 7.36 -23.49
CA THR A 24 35.15 6.92 -24.58
C THR A 24 34.74 5.47 -24.34
N THR A 25 33.44 5.23 -24.15
CA THR A 25 32.87 3.88 -24.27
C THR A 25 31.80 3.96 -25.35
N PRO A 26 31.90 3.15 -26.42
CA PRO A 26 30.92 3.18 -27.50
C PRO A 26 29.56 2.68 -27.00
N SER A 27 28.54 3.49 -27.25
CA SER A 27 27.13 3.21 -27.05
C SER A 27 26.72 1.93 -27.79
N LEU A 28 26.47 0.85 -27.05
CA LEU A 28 25.70 -0.28 -27.54
C LEU A 28 24.22 0.01 -27.28
N LEU A 29 23.54 0.37 -28.38
CA LEU A 29 22.13 0.19 -28.74
C LEU A 29 21.08 0.30 -27.61
N PRO A 30 20.09 1.20 -27.73
CA PRO A 30 18.94 1.16 -26.85
C PRO A 30 18.16 -0.13 -27.14
N THR A 31 18.12 -1.07 -26.19
CA THR A 31 17.12 -2.14 -26.22
C THR A 31 15.75 -1.49 -26.02
N GLN A 32 15.16 -1.02 -27.12
CA GLN A 32 13.78 -0.59 -27.17
C GLN A 32 12.93 -1.85 -27.20
N SER A 33 12.77 -2.51 -26.06
CA SER A 33 11.61 -3.38 -25.87
C SER A 33 10.40 -2.46 -25.87
N LEU A 34 9.79 -2.28 -27.05
CA LEU A 34 8.41 -1.85 -27.16
C LEU A 34 7.56 -2.89 -26.42
N MET A 35 7.45 -2.75 -25.10
CA MET A 35 6.29 -3.26 -24.39
C MET A 35 5.11 -2.46 -24.91
N GLN A 36 4.56 -2.93 -26.02
CA GLN A 36 3.28 -2.50 -26.54
C GLN A 36 2.26 -2.82 -25.44
N THR A 37 2.00 -1.87 -24.56
CA THR A 37 0.74 -1.84 -23.83
C THR A 37 -0.31 -1.79 -24.91
N CYS A 38 -0.92 -2.94 -25.19
CA CYS A 38 -1.90 -3.13 -26.25
C CYS A 38 -3.05 -2.14 -26.00
N GLN A 39 -2.93 -1.02 -26.70
CA GLN A 39 -3.92 -0.01 -27.03
C GLN A 39 -5.12 -0.05 -26.08
N GLN A 40 -4.97 0.64 -24.95
CA GLN A 40 -6.06 0.90 -24.06
C GLN A 40 -7.06 1.78 -24.80
N THR A 41 -8.08 1.14 -25.38
CA THR A 41 -9.15 1.80 -26.10
C THR A 41 -9.78 2.79 -25.14
N ARG A 42 -9.61 4.09 -25.45
CA ARG A 42 -10.27 5.19 -24.77
C ARG A 42 -11.75 5.18 -25.17
N GLN A 43 -12.44 4.11 -24.80
CA GLN A 43 -13.89 3.98 -24.82
C GLN A 43 -14.44 4.86 -23.69
N MET A 44 -15.53 5.58 -23.96
CA MET A 44 -16.16 6.51 -23.02
C MET A 44 -16.06 6.04 -21.57
N SER A 45 -15.42 6.86 -20.73
CA SER A 45 -15.11 6.51 -19.34
C SER A 45 -16.38 6.55 -18.47
N LYS A 46 -17.22 5.53 -18.61
CA LYS A 46 -18.27 5.25 -17.63
C LYS A 46 -17.59 5.02 -16.28
N LEU A 47 -18.00 5.74 -15.24
CA LEU A 47 -17.49 5.52 -13.89
C LEU A 47 -17.69 4.07 -13.49
N LYS A 48 -16.63 3.37 -13.11
CA LYS A 48 -16.74 1.96 -12.69
C LYS A 48 -16.99 1.89 -11.19
N THR A 49 -17.95 1.06 -10.81
CA THR A 49 -18.19 0.74 -9.41
C THR A 49 -17.00 0.01 -8.81
N HIS A 50 -16.52 0.44 -7.64
CA HIS A 50 -15.47 -0.27 -6.92
C HIS A 50 -16.01 -1.62 -6.40
N THR A 51 -15.67 -2.70 -7.11
CA THR A 51 -16.22 -4.04 -6.87
C THR A 51 -15.96 -4.55 -5.46
N GLY A 52 -14.79 -4.22 -4.88
CA GLY A 52 -14.45 -4.57 -3.50
C GLY A 52 -15.36 -3.92 -2.46
N ALA A 53 -15.84 -2.69 -2.71
CA ALA A 53 -16.80 -2.01 -1.84
C ALA A 53 -18.20 -2.56 -2.06
N ALA A 54 -18.62 -2.81 -3.30
CA ALA A 54 -19.94 -3.34 -3.64
C ALA A 54 -20.20 -4.74 -3.04
N LYS A 55 -19.15 -5.54 -2.85
CA LYS A 55 -19.23 -6.84 -2.16
C LYS A 55 -19.46 -6.69 -0.65
N ARG A 56 -18.88 -5.66 -0.03
CA ARG A 56 -18.84 -5.48 1.44
C ARG A 56 -20.00 -4.63 1.98
N TRP A 57 -20.45 -3.65 1.21
CA TRP A 57 -21.46 -2.67 1.59
C TRP A 57 -22.70 -2.80 0.73
N LYS A 58 -23.88 -2.61 1.33
CA LYS A 58 -25.17 -2.59 0.62
C LYS A 58 -25.93 -1.31 0.95
N ARG A 59 -26.49 -0.66 -0.08
CA ARG A 59 -27.29 0.55 0.08
C ARG A 59 -28.63 0.23 0.74
N VAL A 60 -29.06 1.10 1.63
CA VAL A 60 -30.37 1.07 2.30
C VAL A 60 -31.20 2.23 1.74
N ALA A 61 -32.54 2.14 1.80
CA ALA A 61 -33.45 3.16 1.28
C ALA A 61 -33.13 4.58 1.81
N ASN A 62 -32.70 4.68 3.06
CA ASN A 62 -32.37 5.96 3.74
C ASN A 62 -31.06 6.61 3.26
N GLY A 63 -30.43 6.11 2.18
CA GLY A 63 -29.15 6.63 1.66
C GLY A 63 -27.92 6.24 2.47
N LEU A 64 -28.08 5.46 3.54
CA LEU A 64 -26.99 4.87 4.32
C LEU A 64 -26.60 3.50 3.76
N TYR A 65 -25.44 3.00 4.18
CA TYR A 65 -24.96 1.67 3.82
C TYR A 65 -24.90 0.75 5.03
N LYS A 66 -25.29 -0.52 4.83
CA LYS A 66 -25.19 -1.57 5.85
C LYS A 66 -24.00 -2.50 5.60
N ARG A 67 -23.38 -2.99 6.69
CA ARG A 67 -22.29 -3.98 6.68
C ARG A 67 -22.35 -4.93 7.87
N LYS A 68 -21.58 -6.03 7.78
CA LYS A 68 -21.25 -6.88 8.93
C LYS A 68 -20.14 -6.26 9.79
N GLN A 69 -20.12 -6.56 11.09
CA GLN A 69 -19.03 -6.18 11.97
C GLN A 69 -17.82 -7.11 11.80
N ALA A 70 -16.62 -6.59 12.09
CA ALA A 70 -15.38 -7.36 12.05
C ALA A 70 -15.12 -8.06 13.39
N GLY A 71 -14.25 -9.08 13.39
CA GLY A 71 -13.77 -9.72 14.62
C GLY A 71 -14.60 -10.90 15.14
N LYS A 72 -15.44 -11.53 14.30
CA LYS A 72 -16.20 -12.75 14.64
C LYS A 72 -15.80 -13.99 13.83
N GLN A 73 -14.66 -13.93 13.13
CA GLN A 73 -14.24 -15.00 12.23
C GLN A 73 -13.47 -16.11 12.96
N HIS A 74 -12.49 -15.75 13.81
CA HIS A 74 -11.65 -16.69 14.56
C HIS A 74 -11.52 -16.27 16.03
N LEU A 75 -11.10 -17.20 16.90
CA LEU A 75 -10.94 -17.01 18.36
C LEU A 75 -12.22 -16.61 19.10
N ASN A 76 -13.37 -17.11 18.62
CA ASN A 76 -14.67 -16.83 19.22
C ASN A 76 -14.84 -17.45 20.63
N SER A 77 -14.13 -18.52 20.95
CA SER A 77 -14.25 -19.23 22.24
C SER A 77 -13.80 -18.37 23.43
N LYS A 78 -12.78 -17.51 23.24
CA LYS A 78 -12.28 -16.60 24.29
C LYS A 78 -13.17 -15.36 24.48
N MET A 79 -14.07 -15.09 23.54
CA MET A 79 -14.93 -13.91 23.58
C MET A 79 -16.18 -14.18 24.41
N SER A 80 -16.60 -13.19 25.22
CA SER A 80 -17.84 -13.29 25.98
C SER A 80 -19.07 -13.48 25.05
N PRO A 81 -20.13 -14.19 25.49
CA PRO A 81 -21.34 -14.38 24.70
C PRO A 81 -21.98 -13.06 24.25
N SER A 82 -21.96 -12.04 25.12
CA SER A 82 -22.45 -10.69 24.83
C SER A 82 -21.69 -10.05 23.66
N ARG A 83 -20.35 -10.14 23.65
CA ARG A 83 -19.52 -9.62 22.56
C ARG A 83 -19.82 -10.34 21.25
N ARG A 84 -19.90 -11.68 21.25
CA ARG A 84 -20.25 -12.49 20.07
C ARG A 84 -21.63 -12.14 19.49
N ARG A 85 -22.60 -11.77 20.35
CA ARG A 85 -23.92 -11.31 19.94
C ARG A 85 -23.85 -9.94 19.27
N SER A 86 -23.17 -8.98 19.90
CA SER A 86 -23.00 -7.63 19.36
C SER A 86 -22.32 -7.65 17.98
N LEU A 87 -21.21 -8.39 17.85
CA LEU A 87 -20.49 -8.55 16.57
C LEU A 87 -21.30 -9.28 15.49
N GLY A 88 -22.37 -9.98 15.86
CA GLY A 88 -23.30 -10.61 14.92
C GLY A 88 -24.31 -9.65 14.29
N LYS A 89 -24.48 -8.45 14.86
CA LYS A 89 -25.46 -7.47 14.39
C LYS A 89 -24.93 -6.72 13.16
N THR A 90 -25.84 -6.36 12.26
CA THR A 90 -25.55 -5.48 11.12
C THR A 90 -25.40 -4.04 11.62
N VAL A 91 -24.44 -3.31 11.07
CA VAL A 91 -24.16 -1.91 11.44
C VAL A 91 -24.26 -1.01 10.22
N LEU A 92 -24.72 0.21 10.45
CA LEU A 92 -24.83 1.26 9.44
C LEU A 92 -23.51 2.03 9.29
N SER A 93 -23.33 2.68 8.15
CA SER A 93 -22.16 3.52 7.88
C SER A 93 -22.20 4.82 8.68
N ASN A 94 -21.03 5.28 9.11
CA ASN A 94 -20.86 6.63 9.67
C ASN A 94 -20.99 7.68 8.55
N SER A 95 -21.27 8.94 8.89
CA SER A 95 -21.41 10.05 7.93
C SER A 95 -20.21 10.17 6.98
N VAL A 96 -18.98 10.08 7.50
CA VAL A 96 -17.73 10.13 6.72
C VAL A 96 -17.63 8.95 5.75
N GLN A 97 -17.99 7.74 6.19
CA GLN A 97 -17.94 6.54 5.36
C GLN A 97 -18.97 6.63 4.22
N THR A 98 -20.18 7.12 4.51
CA THR A 98 -21.23 7.33 3.52
C THR A 98 -20.76 8.28 2.42
N ARG A 99 -20.09 9.39 2.77
CA ARG A 99 -19.52 10.34 1.78
C ARG A 99 -18.52 9.67 0.84
N VAL A 100 -17.65 8.80 1.35
CA VAL A 100 -16.68 8.06 0.53
C VAL A 100 -17.37 7.00 -0.33
N LEU A 101 -18.31 6.24 0.24
CA LEU A 101 -19.04 5.18 -0.47
C LEU A 101 -19.87 5.72 -1.63
N ASN A 102 -20.50 6.89 -1.49
CA ASN A 102 -21.23 7.54 -2.57
C ASN A 102 -20.36 7.83 -3.80
N ARG A 103 -19.06 8.10 -3.61
CA ARG A 103 -18.11 8.31 -4.71
C ARG A 103 -17.64 7.00 -5.33
N LEU A 104 -17.50 5.95 -4.53
CA LEU A 104 -17.03 4.63 -4.95
C LEU A 104 -18.11 3.78 -5.63
N LEU A 105 -19.38 4.02 -5.27
CA LEU A 105 -20.55 3.26 -5.71
C LEU A 105 -21.53 4.22 -6.43
N PRO A 106 -21.22 4.61 -7.68
CA PRO A 106 -22.04 5.56 -8.45
C PRO A 106 -23.37 4.96 -8.93
N TYR A 107 -23.47 3.62 -8.98
CA TYR A 107 -24.65 2.85 -9.38
C TYR A 107 -25.16 2.00 -8.22
#